data_AF-A0A940LXI2-F1
#
_entry.id   AF-A0A940LXI2-F1
#
_cell.length_a   1.000
_cell.length_b   1.000
_cell.length_c   1.000
_cell.angle_alpha   90.00
_cell.angle_beta   90.00
_cell.angle_gamma   90.00
#
_symmetry.space_group_name_H-M   'P 1'
#
loop_
_entity.id
_entity.type
_entity.pdbx_description
1 polymer ?
#
loop_
_entity_poly.entity_id
_entity_poly.type
_entity_poly.pdbx_seq_one_letter_code
_entity_poly.pdbx_strand_id
1 'polypeptide(L)' 'MRQKILIIIGILGFIFGVLFALQGLGVLPYPKTSFMVNNRDWVLRGAIIAGLSAILVAGVRLVPDKRRKGDGEG' A
#
# COMPACT_ATOMS: atom_id res chain seq x y z
N MET A 1 -17.98 7.29 1.13
CA MET A 1 -16.76 8.08 1.39
C MET A 1 -15.63 7.27 2.06
N ARG A 2 -15.92 6.46 3.09
CA ARG A 2 -14.91 5.66 3.82
C ARG A 2 -14.05 4.73 2.95
N GLN A 3 -14.63 4.02 1.98
CA GLN A 3 -13.89 3.12 1.07
C GLN A 3 -12.87 3.87 0.20
N LYS A 4 -13.20 5.09 -0.25
CA LYS A 4 -12.27 5.91 -1.06
C LYS A 4 -11.04 6.32 -0.24
N ILE A 5 -11.24 6.68 1.03
CA ILE A 5 -10.16 7.04 1.95
C ILE A 5 -9.23 5.85 2.19
N LEU A 6 -9.76 4.66 2.42
CA LEU A 6 -8.96 3.44 2.61
C LEU A 6 -8.13 3.10 1.37
N ILE A 7 -8.69 3.27 0.17
CA ILE A 7 -7.97 3.07 -1.09
C ILE A 7 -6.83 4.09 -1.23
N ILE A 8 -7.08 5.37 -0.93
CA ILE A 8 -6.04 6.41 -1.01
C ILE A 8 -4.90 6.12 -0.03
N ILE A 9 -5.23 5.80 1.22
CA ILE A 9 -4.23 5.46 2.25
C ILE A 9 -3.42 4.23 1.82
N GLY A 10 -4.09 3.20 1.30
CA GLY A 10 -3.41 2.00 0.82
C GLY A 10 -2.51 2.25 -0.40
N ILE A 11 -2.92 3.11 -1.34
CA ILE A 11 -2.06 3.49 -2.47
C ILE A 11 -0.83 4.27 -1.99
N LEU A 12 -1.02 5.25 -1.09
CA LEU A 12 0.09 6.01 -0.53
C LEU A 12 1.05 5.10 0.23
N GLY A 13 0.53 4.24 1.11
CA GLY A 13 1.32 3.26 1.85
C GLY A 13 2.11 2.33 0.93
N PHE A 14 1.52 1.90 -0.19
CA PHE A 14 2.20 1.09 -1.19
C PHE A 14 3.38 1.86 -1.82
N ILE A 15 3.14 3.08 -2.28
CA ILE A 15 4.18 3.93 -2.89
C ILE A 15 5.32 4.16 -1.90
N PHE A 16 5.03 4.56 -0.66
CA PHE A 16 6.05 4.80 0.35
C PHE A 16 6.80 3.52 0.76
N GLY A 17 6.10 2.39 0.87
CA GLY A 17 6.73 1.08 1.14
C GLY A 17 7.73 0.70 0.05
N VAL A 18 7.36 0.86 -1.21
CA VAL A 18 8.27 0.62 -2.36
C VAL A 18 9.45 1.59 -2.31
N LEU A 19 9.21 2.87 -2.06
CA LEU A 19 10.28 3.87 -1.95
C LEU A 19 11.28 3.48 -0.86
N PHE A 20 10.81 3.09 0.33
CA PHE A 20 11.67 2.66 1.43
C PHE A 20 12.48 1.41 1.10
N ALA A 21 11.87 0.44 0.41
CA ALA A 21 12.58 -0.75 -0.04
C ALA A 21 13.68 -0.40 -1.06
N LEU A 22 13.40 0.50 -2.00
CA LEU A 22 14.36 0.98 -3.00
C LEU A 22 15.49 1.82 -2.38
N GLN A 23 15.20 2.61 -1.33
CA GLN A 23 16.24 3.29 -0.55
C GLN A 23 17.14 2.28 0.17
N GLY A 24 16.54 1.29 0.83
CA GLY A 24 17.27 0.20 1.51
C GLY A 24 18.20 -0.57 0.57
N LEU A 25 17.77 -0.77 -0.68
CA LEU A 25 18.56 -1.44 -1.71
C LEU A 25 19.67 -0.56 -2.31
N GLY A 26 19.65 0.75 -2.04
CA GLY A 26 20.59 1.71 -2.62
C GLY A 26 20.26 2.12 -4.04
N VAL A 27 19.11 1.69 -4.59
CA VAL A 27 18.66 2.05 -5.95
C VAL A 27 18.20 3.51 -5.99
N LEU A 28 17.58 4.00 -4.92
CA LEU A 28 17.21 5.41 -4.74
C LEU A 28 17.95 5.99 -3.53
N PRO A 29 19.25 6.33 -3.64
CA PRO A 29 20.06 6.82 -2.52
C PRO A 29 19.85 8.32 -2.28
N TYR A 30 18.60 8.75 -2.16
CA TYR A 30 18.23 10.15 -1.92
C TYR A 30 17.11 10.26 -0.87
N PRO A 31 17.24 11.12 0.15
CA PRO A 31 18.41 11.94 0.49
C PRO A 31 19.59 11.10 0.98
N LYS A 32 20.84 11.48 0.66
CA LYS A 32 22.05 10.72 1.05
C LYS A 32 22.26 10.61 2.56
N THR A 33 21.70 11.53 3.32
CA THR A 33 21.71 11.55 4.79
C THR A 33 20.60 10.69 5.40
N SER A 34 19.74 10.09 4.57
CA SER A 34 18.67 9.23 5.05
C SER A 34 19.26 7.97 5.68
N PHE A 35 18.84 7.68 6.91
CA PHE A 35 19.17 6.48 7.66
C PHE A 35 18.68 5.18 6.98
N MET A 36 17.86 5.29 5.94
CA MET A 36 17.30 4.17 5.20
C MET A 36 18.20 3.71 4.05
N VAL A 37 19.06 4.58 3.53
CA VAL A 37 19.84 4.29 2.32
C VAL A 37 20.89 3.22 2.60
N ASN A 38 20.99 2.21 1.72
CA ASN A 38 21.90 1.07 1.86
C ASN A 38 21.70 0.26 3.16
N ASN A 39 20.50 0.29 3.74
CA ASN A 39 20.17 -0.48 4.94
C ASN A 39 19.20 -1.63 4.61
N ARG A 40 19.65 -2.87 4.81
CA ARG A 40 18.85 -4.09 4.55
C ARG A 40 17.59 -4.17 5.41
N ASP A 41 17.58 -3.58 6.60
CA ASP A 41 16.38 -3.52 7.44
C ASP A 41 15.25 -2.75 6.73
N TRP A 42 15.61 -1.69 5.99
CA TRP A 42 14.66 -0.87 5.25
C TRP A 42 14.16 -1.54 3.98
N VAL A 43 14.92 -2.48 3.40
CA VAL A 43 14.44 -3.36 2.33
C VAL A 43 13.26 -4.20 2.84
N LEU A 44 13.44 -4.88 3.98
CA LEU A 44 12.41 -5.75 4.55
C LEU A 44 11.21 -4.95 5.05
N ARG A 45 11.44 -3.86 5.80
CA ARG A 45 10.37 -2.98 6.30
C ARG A 45 9.56 -2.37 5.16
N GLY A 46 10.23 -1.86 4.13
CA GLY A 46 9.57 -1.30 2.94
C GLY A 46 8.73 -2.34 2.20
N ALA A 47 9.27 -3.55 2.00
CA ALA A 47 8.54 -4.65 1.38
C ALA A 47 7.29 -5.06 2.18
N ILE A 48 7.38 -5.13 3.50
CA ILE A 48 6.24 -5.43 4.38
C ILE A 48 5.17 -4.33 4.27
N ILE A 49 5.57 -3.05 4.34
CA ILE A 49 4.65 -1.92 4.21
C ILE A 49 3.95 -1.94 2.85
N ALA A 50 4.70 -2.17 1.77
CA ALA A 50 4.15 -2.28 0.43
C ALA A 50 3.17 -3.46 0.33
N GLY A 51 3.54 -4.64 0.83
CA GLY A 51 2.69 -5.83 0.82
C GLY A 51 1.38 -5.63 1.59
N LEU A 52 1.43 -5.14 2.83
CA LEU A 52 0.25 -4.88 3.64
C LEU A 52 -0.67 -3.83 3.00
N SER A 53 -0.08 -2.79 2.41
CA SER A 53 -0.84 -1.74 1.73
C SER A 53 -1.52 -2.26 0.46
N ALA A 54 -0.85 -3.13 -0.30
CA ALA A 54 -1.44 -3.80 -1.46
C ALA A 54 -2.61 -4.71 -1.05
N ILE A 55 -2.45 -5.48 0.04
CA ILE A 55 -3.52 -6.33 0.59
C ILE A 55 -4.71 -5.49 1.03
N LEU A 56 -4.47 -4.35 1.69
CA LEU A 56 -5.54 -3.43 2.10
C LEU A 56 -6.34 -2.93 0.89
N VAL A 57 -5.68 -2.46 -0.17
CA VAL A 57 -6.35 -1.98 -1.39
C VAL A 57 -7.10 -3.12 -2.09
N ALA A 58 -6.49 -4.30 -2.19
CA ALA A 58 -7.11 -5.47 -2.79
C ALA A 58 -8.35 -5.91 -2.00
N GLY A 59 -8.26 -5.97 -0.67
CA GLY A 59 -9.37 -6.31 0.22
C GLY A 59 -10.55 -5.34 0.07
N VAL A 60 -10.29 -4.04 -0.03
CA VAL A 60 -11.35 -3.04 -0.25
C VAL A 60 -12.01 -3.20 -1.62
N ARG A 61 -11.28 -3.65 -2.65
CA ARG A 61 -11.87 -3.95 -3.97
C ARG A 61 -12.61 -5.27 -4.02
N LEU A 62 -12.16 -6.25 -3.23
CA LEU A 62 -12.72 -7.59 -3.21
C LEU A 62 -14.00 -7.70 -2.38
N VAL A 63 -14.33 -6.73 -1.53
CA VAL A 63 -15.66 -6.64 -0.90
C VAL A 63 -16.67 -6.26 -1.99
N PRO A 64 -17.42 -7.22 -2.56
CA PRO A 64 -18.40 -6.93 -3.58
C PRO A 64 -19.60 -6.33 -2.84
N ASP A 65 -20.11 -5.21 -3.33
CA ASP A 65 -21.31 -4.62 -2.78
C ASP A 65 -22.50 -5.58 -2.99
N LYS A 66 -22.83 -6.35 -1.95
CA LYS A 66 -23.94 -7.30 -1.91
C LYS A 66 -25.30 -6.59 -1.75
N ARG A 67 -25.43 -5.31 -2.15
CA ARG A 67 -26.62 -4.47 -1.92
C ARG A 67 -27.45 -4.17 -3.17
N ARG A 68 -27.34 -4.97 -4.23
CA ARG A 68 -28.22 -4.83 -5.42
C ARG A 68 -28.76 -6.16 -5.95
N LYS A 69 -29.46 -6.91 -5.09
CA LYS A 69 -30.47 -7.90 -5.49
C LYS A 69 -31.52 -7.91 -4.39
N GLY A 70 -32.60 -7.17 -4.59
CA GLY A 70 -33.65 -7.04 -3.58
C GLY A 70 -34.96 -6.41 -4.06
N ASP A 71 -34.99 -5.65 -5.16
CA ASP A 71 -36.19 -4.90 -5.53
C ASP A 71 -36.51 -5.10 -7.02
N GLY A 72 -37.26 -6.15 -7.36
CA GLY A 72 -37.60 -6.37 -8.77
C GLY A 72 -38.56 -7.50 -9.13
N GLU A 73 -39.23 -8.15 -8.18
CA GLU A 73 -40.35 -9.04 -8.50
C GLU A 73 -41.48 -8.78 -7.50
N GLY A 74 -42.47 -8.02 -7.95
CA GLY A 74 -43.79 -7.83 -7.36
C GLY A 74 -44.82 -8.07 -8.43
#